data_AF-A0A813J1X4-F1
#
_entry.id   AF-A0A813J1X4-F1
#
_cell.length_a   1.000
_cell.length_b   1.000
_cell.length_c   1.000
_cell.angle_alpha   90.00
_cell.angle_beta   90.00
_cell.angle_gamma   90.00
#
_symmetry.space_group_name_H-M   'P 1'
#
loop_
_entity.id
_entity.type
_entity.pdbx_description
1 polymer ?
#
loop_
_entity_poly.entity_id
_entity_poly.type
_entity_poly.pdbx_seq_one_letter_code
_entity_poly.pdbx_strand_id
1 'polypeptide(L)'
;VSGTKRTNFLSTNKGDTWKKIRQRASIHTVIFHKTRPKWLLMSTWTNSCDKKAAKKDTDAKEEDDGPCNHMLYLTKDLGKTFTLVSSYVVQFSWGDSSQKQEDRVYFTHFRNKKGDQPKLYIW
;
A
#
# COMPACT_ATOMS: atom_id res chain seq x y z
N VAL A 1 7.62 8.74 -6.86
CA VAL A 1 8.10 7.46 -6.29
C VAL A 1 8.60 6.62 -7.44
N SER A 2 9.77 5.99 -7.32
CA SER A 2 10.35 5.14 -8.37
C SER A 2 11.05 3.94 -7.73
N GLY A 3 11.07 2.78 -8.39
CA GLY A 3 11.67 1.58 -7.81
C GLY A 3 11.33 0.28 -8.53
N THR A 4 11.80 -0.82 -7.94
CA THR A 4 11.45 -2.19 -8.29
C THR A 4 10.41 -2.73 -7.30
N LYS A 5 9.86 -3.93 -7.55
CA LYS A 5 8.83 -4.56 -6.69
C LYS A 5 9.11 -4.42 -5.18
N ARG A 6 10.35 -4.69 -4.74
CA ARG A 6 10.72 -4.72 -3.31
C ARG A 6 11.56 -3.55 -2.83
N THR A 7 11.97 -2.66 -3.73
CA THR A 7 12.81 -1.51 -3.37
C THR A 7 12.27 -0.26 -4.03
N ASN A 8 11.65 0.60 -3.21
CA ASN A 8 11.04 1.84 -3.65
C ASN A 8 11.78 3.05 -3.06
N PHE A 9 11.90 4.10 -3.85
CA PHE A 9 12.57 5.34 -3.50
C PHE A 9 11.65 6.54 -3.67
N LEU A 10 11.85 7.53 -2.81
CA LEU A 10 11.16 8.81 -2.83
C LEU A 10 12.19 9.94 -2.81
N SER A 11 11.97 10.93 -3.67
CA SER A 11 12.74 12.18 -3.69
C SER A 11 11.86 13.32 -3.18
N THR A 12 12.48 14.25 -2.44
CA THR A 12 11.86 15.51 -1.97
C THR A 12 12.49 16.75 -2.59
N ASN A 13 13.48 16.59 -3.46
CA ASN A 13 14.28 17.66 -4.05
C ASN A 13 14.33 17.53 -5.58
N LYS A 14 13.16 17.37 -6.21
CA LYS A 14 13.01 17.30 -7.67
C LYS A 14 13.84 16.20 -8.35
N GLY A 15 14.14 15.11 -7.63
CA GLY A 15 14.89 13.97 -8.18
C GLY A 15 16.41 14.05 -8.00
N ASP A 16 16.93 15.07 -7.34
CA ASP A 16 18.37 15.24 -7.10
C ASP A 16 18.91 14.22 -6.07
N THR A 17 18.14 13.91 -5.01
CA THR A 17 18.45 12.84 -4.07
C THR A 17 17.25 11.91 -3.86
N TRP A 18 17.55 10.63 -3.57
CA TRP A 18 16.55 9.57 -3.42
C TRP A 18 16.73 8.84 -2.10
N LYS A 19 15.65 8.72 -1.33
CA LYS A 19 15.64 7.99 -0.06
C LYS A 19 14.80 6.73 -0.21
N LYS A 20 15.33 5.61 0.32
CA LYS A 20 14.62 4.33 0.32
C LYS A 20 13.41 4.39 1.26
N ILE A 21 12.25 3.98 0.77
CA ILE A 21 11.04 3.82 1.56
C ILE A 21 11.18 2.55 2.39
N ARG A 22 10.83 2.61 3.69
CA ARG A 22 10.91 1.46 4.61
C ARG A 22 9.66 0.58 4.53
N GLN A 23 9.30 0.13 3.32
CA GLN A 23 8.24 -0.85 3.11
C GLN A 23 8.83 -2.09 2.42
N ARG A 24 8.61 -3.27 3.02
CA ARG A 24 9.11 -4.56 2.50
C ARG A 24 8.16 -5.18 1.47
N ALA A 25 6.87 -4.91 1.60
CA ALA A 25 5.85 -5.39 0.67
C ALA A 25 5.87 -4.63 -0.66
N SER A 26 5.37 -5.26 -1.72
CA SER A 26 5.29 -4.64 -3.04
C SER A 26 4.24 -3.53 -3.04
N ILE A 27 4.69 -2.29 -3.28
CA ILE A 27 3.82 -1.13 -3.41
C ILE A 27 2.97 -1.28 -4.67
N HIS A 28 1.66 -1.14 -4.52
CA HIS A 28 0.69 -1.21 -5.61
C HIS A 28 0.22 0.19 -6.04
N THR A 29 -0.14 1.06 -5.10
CA THR A 29 -0.62 2.41 -5.40
C THR A 29 -0.16 3.38 -4.33
N VAL A 30 0.15 4.63 -4.74
CA VAL A 30 0.51 5.73 -3.84
C VAL A 30 -0.30 6.96 -4.22
N ILE A 31 -0.96 7.59 -3.24
CA ILE A 31 -1.73 8.82 -3.42
C ILE A 31 -1.28 9.85 -2.39
N PHE A 32 -0.59 10.89 -2.86
CA PHE A 32 -0.20 12.01 -2.01
C PHE A 32 -1.40 12.83 -1.58
N HIS A 33 -1.34 13.34 -0.35
CA HIS A 33 -2.29 14.33 0.11
C HIS A 33 -2.08 15.66 -0.63
N LYS A 34 -3.17 16.32 -1.04
CA LYS A 34 -3.11 17.54 -1.86
C LYS A 34 -2.40 18.71 -1.17
N THR A 35 -2.64 18.90 0.13
CA THR A 35 -2.15 20.06 0.90
C THR A 35 -1.11 19.71 1.97
N ARG A 36 -0.84 18.42 2.20
CA ARG A 36 0.06 17.92 3.25
C ARG A 36 1.18 17.12 2.57
N PRO A 37 2.27 17.77 2.12
CA PRO A 37 3.23 17.15 1.21
C PRO A 37 3.96 15.93 1.78
N LYS A 38 3.93 15.74 3.11
CA LYS A 38 4.53 14.58 3.78
C LYS A 38 3.58 13.40 3.95
N TRP A 39 2.30 13.59 3.64
CA TRP A 39 1.26 12.59 3.86
C TRP A 39 0.94 11.88 2.55
N LEU A 40 0.83 10.56 2.61
CA LEU A 40 0.38 9.76 1.48
C LEU A 40 -0.35 8.51 1.96
N LEU A 41 -1.32 8.09 1.15
CA LEU A 41 -1.89 6.75 1.21
C LEU A 41 -1.03 5.84 0.35
N MET A 42 -0.78 4.64 0.84
CA MET A 42 -0.01 3.62 0.14
C MET A 42 -0.73 2.29 0.27
N SER A 43 -0.93 1.60 -0.84
CA SER A 43 -1.46 0.25 -0.82
C SER A 43 -0.42 -0.78 -1.27
N THR A 44 -0.55 -1.99 -0.73
CA THR A 44 0.29 -3.14 -1.07
C THR A 44 -0.57 -4.38 -1.19
N TRP A 45 -0.15 -5.34 -2.03
CA TRP A 45 -0.66 -6.70 -1.96
C TRP A 45 0.23 -7.53 -1.03
N THR A 46 -0.34 -8.49 -0.30
CA THR A 46 0.46 -9.47 0.43
C THR A 46 1.27 -10.34 -0.51
N ASN A 47 2.36 -10.92 -0.01
CA ASN A 47 3.28 -11.73 -0.84
C ASN A 47 2.57 -12.94 -1.46
N SER A 48 1.59 -13.52 -0.76
CA SER A 48 0.72 -14.60 -1.26
C SER A 48 0.00 -14.30 -2.57
N CYS A 49 -0.16 -13.02 -2.93
CA CYS A 49 -0.75 -12.64 -4.22
C CYS A 49 0.20 -12.85 -5.41
N ASP A 50 1.51 -12.89 -5.16
CA ASP A 50 2.54 -13.11 -6.19
C ASP A 50 2.80 -14.63 -6.33
N LYS A 51 1.91 -15.37 -7.01
CA LYS A 51 1.99 -16.83 -7.24
C LYS A 51 3.29 -17.35 -7.90
N LYS A 52 4.13 -16.46 -8.44
CA LYS A 52 5.46 -16.81 -9.00
C LYS A 52 6.58 -16.86 -7.93
N ALA A 53 6.38 -16.27 -6.75
CA ALA A 53 7.33 -16.31 -5.65
C ALA A 53 7.26 -17.63 -4.87
N ALA A 54 6.07 -18.24 -4.76
CA ALA A 54 5.84 -19.48 -4.01
C ALA A 54 6.49 -20.75 -4.63
N LYS A 55 7.14 -20.67 -5.80
CA LYS A 55 7.77 -21.82 -6.46
C LYS A 55 9.31 -21.81 -6.43
N LYS A 56 9.97 -20.83 -5.79
CA LYS A 56 11.43 -20.67 -5.95
C LYS A 56 12.30 -20.78 -4.70
N ASP A 57 11.74 -20.75 -3.50
CA ASP A 57 12.55 -20.80 -2.27
C ASP A 57 12.14 -22.02 -1.43
N THR A 58 12.75 -23.17 -1.70
CA THR A 58 12.59 -24.41 -0.92
C THR A 58 13.32 -24.41 0.43
N ASP A 59 13.89 -23.28 0.87
CA ASP A 59 14.73 -23.25 2.09
C ASP A 59 14.50 -22.04 3.02
N ALA A 60 13.48 -21.22 2.77
CA ALA A 60 13.11 -20.15 3.70
C ALA A 60 11.90 -20.60 4.54
N LYS A 61 12.13 -20.78 5.85
CA LYS A 61 11.10 -21.08 6.86
C LYS A 61 9.79 -20.35 6.53
N GLU A 62 8.72 -21.12 6.33
CA GLU A 62 7.35 -20.66 6.11
C GLU A 62 6.92 -19.72 7.24
N GLU A 63 7.22 -18.42 7.13
CA GLU A 63 6.34 -17.42 7.72
C GLU A 63 5.03 -17.56 6.94
N ASP A 64 4.02 -18.12 7.58
CA ASP A 64 2.65 -18.30 7.10
C ASP A 64 2.22 -17.04 6.31
N ASP A 65 2.35 -17.09 4.98
CA ASP A 65 2.38 -15.90 4.12
C ASP A 65 0.97 -15.24 4.05
N GLY A 66 -0.01 -15.85 4.75
CA GLY A 66 -1.34 -15.34 5.00
C GLY A 66 -2.18 -15.29 3.72
N PRO A 67 -3.44 -14.86 3.82
CA PRO A 67 -4.29 -14.73 2.65
C PRO A 67 -3.75 -13.68 1.66
N CYS A 68 -3.95 -13.91 0.37
CA CYS A 68 -3.76 -12.89 -0.65
C CYS A 68 -4.81 -11.77 -0.46
N ASN A 69 -4.39 -10.60 0.01
CA ASN A 69 -5.28 -9.46 0.23
C ASN A 69 -4.57 -8.11 0.01
N HIS A 70 -5.39 -7.07 -0.16
CA HIS A 70 -4.94 -5.71 -0.40
C HIS A 70 -4.95 -4.91 0.90
N MET A 71 -3.81 -4.32 1.22
CA MET A 71 -3.54 -3.60 2.46
C MET A 71 -3.43 -2.11 2.16
N LEU A 72 -4.05 -1.27 3.00
CA LEU A 72 -3.98 0.19 2.90
C LEU A 72 -3.26 0.76 4.12
N TYR A 73 -2.24 1.57 3.87
CA TYR A 73 -1.45 2.25 4.88
C TYR A 73 -1.52 3.76 4.69
N LEU A 74 -1.37 4.47 5.81
CA LEU A 74 -1.13 5.90 5.89
C LEU A 74 0.29 6.14 6.38
N THR A 75 0.98 7.08 5.75
CA THR A 75 2.19 7.67 6.33
C THR A 75 2.03 9.18 6.37
N LYS A 76 2.57 9.80 7.42
CA LYS A 76 2.60 11.25 7.62
C LYS A 76 4.02 11.82 7.55
N ASP A 77 5.00 10.98 7.20
CA ASP A 77 6.43 11.29 7.25
C ASP A 77 7.20 10.81 6.00
N LEU A 78 6.51 10.74 4.86
CA LEU A 78 7.07 10.29 3.57
C LEU A 78 7.58 8.83 3.57
N GLY A 79 6.91 7.95 4.31
CA GLY A 79 7.18 6.52 4.29
C GLY A 79 8.35 6.09 5.16
N LYS A 80 8.67 6.86 6.21
CA LYS A 80 9.54 6.40 7.29
C LYS A 80 8.76 5.51 8.25
N THR A 81 7.52 5.87 8.54
CA THR A 81 6.57 5.09 9.34
C THR A 81 5.27 4.88 8.56
N PHE A 82 4.62 3.75 8.83
CA PHE A 82 3.34 3.37 8.21
C PHE A 82 2.36 2.91 9.27
N THR A 83 1.17 3.47 9.25
CA THR A 83 0.02 3.04 10.05
C THR A 83 -0.92 2.26 9.14
N LEU A 84 -1.29 1.04 9.54
CA LEU A 84 -2.32 0.27 8.83
C LEU A 84 -3.68 0.97 8.99
N VAL A 85 -4.35 1.27 7.88
CA VAL A 85 -5.70 1.84 7.85
C VAL A 85 -6.73 0.71 7.81
N SER A 86 -6.60 -0.21 6.85
CA SER A 86 -7.44 -1.39 6.75
C SER A 86 -6.80 -2.45 5.84
N SER A 87 -7.33 -3.66 5.93
CA SER A 87 -7.06 -4.80 5.06
C SER A 87 -8.30 -5.14 4.24
N TYR A 88 -8.11 -5.91 3.16
CA TYR A 88 -9.14 -6.26 2.19
C TYR A 88 -9.74 -5.05 1.47
N VAL A 89 -8.92 -4.03 1.22
CA VAL A 89 -9.37 -2.77 0.60
C VAL A 89 -9.59 -2.95 -0.90
N VAL A 90 -10.66 -2.39 -1.43
CA VAL A 90 -10.96 -2.40 -2.87
C VAL A 90 -10.58 -1.07 -3.50
N GLN A 91 -11.16 0.03 -3.01
CA GLN A 91 -10.87 1.39 -3.47
C GLN A 91 -10.62 2.29 -2.27
N PHE A 92 -9.84 3.35 -2.49
CA PHE A 92 -9.57 4.34 -1.47
C PHE A 92 -9.22 5.70 -2.07
N SER A 93 -9.47 6.75 -1.31
CA SER A 93 -9.14 8.12 -1.69
C SER A 93 -8.99 9.02 -0.45
N TRP A 94 -8.37 10.17 -0.67
CA TRP A 94 -8.51 11.31 0.24
C TRP A 94 -9.88 11.96 0.04
N GLY A 95 -10.41 12.58 1.09
CA GLY A 95 -11.65 13.33 1.01
C GLY A 95 -11.55 14.61 0.19
N ASP A 96 -12.72 15.16 -0.14
CA ASP A 96 -12.79 16.38 -0.93
C ASP A 96 -12.42 17.61 -0.09
N SER A 97 -11.44 18.38 -0.57
CA SER A 97 -11.04 19.65 0.01
C SER A 97 -12.14 20.72 -0.07
N SER A 98 -13.04 20.66 -1.06
CA SER A 98 -14.15 21.61 -1.17
C SER A 98 -15.10 21.52 0.03
N GLN A 99 -15.18 20.33 0.65
CA GLN A 99 -16.04 20.03 1.80
C GLN A 99 -15.27 20.04 3.13
N LYS A 100 -14.01 20.50 3.16
CA LYS A 100 -13.13 20.46 4.33
C LYS A 100 -12.92 19.02 4.87
N GLN A 101 -12.80 18.06 3.95
CA GLN A 101 -12.62 16.64 4.26
C GLN A 101 -11.28 16.09 3.76
N GLU A 102 -10.34 16.95 3.35
CA GLU A 102 -9.07 16.55 2.75
C GLU A 102 -8.28 15.58 3.65
N ASP A 103 -8.27 15.82 4.97
CA ASP A 103 -7.54 14.99 5.94
C ASP A 103 -8.28 13.66 6.26
N ARG A 104 -9.46 13.39 5.67
CA ARG A 104 -10.23 12.14 5.83
C ARG A 104 -9.86 11.11 4.76
N VAL A 105 -9.82 9.84 5.16
CA VAL A 105 -9.59 8.70 4.26
C VAL A 105 -10.92 7.98 4.01
N TYR A 106 -11.33 7.91 2.76
CA TYR A 106 -12.49 7.13 2.32
C TYR A 106 -12.01 5.85 1.68
N PHE A 107 -12.63 4.72 2.01
CA PHE A 107 -12.28 3.43 1.41
C PHE A 107 -13.43 2.44 1.48
N THR A 108 -13.43 1.50 0.53
CA THR A 108 -14.30 0.33 0.54
C THR A 108 -13.47 -0.91 0.84
N HIS A 109 -14.03 -1.85 1.61
CA HIS A 109 -13.34 -3.09 1.94
C HIS A 109 -14.32 -4.25 2.10
N PHE A 110 -13.83 -5.48 1.94
CA PHE A 110 -14.62 -6.65 2.27
C PHE A 110 -14.82 -6.74 3.79
N ARG A 111 -16.06 -6.98 4.21
CA ARG A 111 -16.41 -7.21 5.62
C ARG A 111 -15.89 -8.55 6.12
N ASN A 112 -16.05 -9.59 5.30
CA ASN A 112 -15.47 -10.90 5.59
C ASN A 112 -14.00 -10.91 5.20
N LYS A 113 -13.12 -10.90 6.20
CA LYS A 113 -11.65 -10.83 6.05
C LYS A 113 -11.04 -12.22 6.25
N LYS A 114 -11.61 -13.23 5.60
CA LYS A 114 -11.18 -14.63 5.72
C LYS A 114 -10.78 -15.18 4.35
N GLY A 115 -9.62 -15.84 4.31
CA GLY A 115 -9.07 -16.39 3.08
C GLY A 115 -8.71 -15.30 2.07
N ASP A 116 -8.43 -15.69 0.83
CA ASP A 116 -8.04 -14.74 -0.21
C ASP A 116 -9.13 -13.72 -0.49
N GLN A 117 -8.72 -12.47 -0.70
CA GLN A 117 -9.60 -11.40 -1.13
C GLN A 117 -10.21 -11.75 -2.49
N PRO A 118 -11.56 -11.74 -2.63
CA PRO A 118 -12.19 -11.93 -3.92
C PRO A 118 -11.79 -10.82 -4.89
N LYS A 119 -11.56 -11.20 -6.15
CA LYS A 119 -11.41 -10.22 -7.23
C LYS A 119 -12.78 -9.73 -7.65
N LEU A 120 -12.95 -8.41 -7.72
CA LEU A 120 -14.12 -7.79 -8.29
C LEU A 120 -13.86 -7.58 -9.78
N TYR A 121 -14.66 -8.22 -10.63
CA TYR A 121 -14.54 -8.18 -12.08
C TYR A 121 -15.57 -7.26 -12.74
N ILE A 122 -16.45 -6.65 -11.95
CA ILE A 122 -17.65 -5.97 -12.43
C ILE A 122 -17.68 -4.57 -11.80
N TRP A 123 -17.87 -3.57 -12.64
CA TRP A 123 -17.97 -2.14 -12.32
C TRP A 123 -19.38 -1.65 -12.56
#